data_AF-A0A8T3YQJ1-F1
#
_entry.id   AF-A0A8T3YQJ1-F1
#
_cell.length_a   1.000
_cell.length_b   1.000
_cell.length_c   1.000
_cell.angle_alpha   90.00
_cell.angle_beta   90.00
_cell.angle_gamma   90.00
#
_symmetry.space_group_name_H-M   'P 1'
#
loop_
_entity.id
_entity.type
_entity.pdbx_description
1 polymer ?
#
loop_
_entity_poly.entity_id
_entity_poly.type
_entity_poly.pdbx_seq_one_letter_code
_entity_poly.pdbx_strand_id
1 'polypeptide(L)' 'MAEKKFWRCNVCNDIHYGMAGPAICPTCGAQNAYVEIEKKEAKFVMGLKP' A
#
# COMPACT_ATOMS: atom_id res chain seq x y z
N MET A 1 -20.26 -3.23 4.54
CA MET A 1 -19.63 -1.89 4.58
C MET A 1 -18.21 -2.06 4.08
N ALA A 2 -17.78 -1.31 3.06
CA ALA A 2 -16.43 -1.49 2.53
C ALA A 2 -15.43 -0.70 3.38
N GLU A 3 -14.68 -1.42 4.21
CA GLU A 3 -13.64 -0.81 5.03
C GLU A 3 -12.44 -0.44 4.15
N LYS A 4 -11.95 0.79 4.32
CA LYS A 4 -10.74 1.26 3.67
C LYS A 4 -9.54 0.58 4.32
N LYS A 5 -8.70 -0.06 3.52
CA LYS A 5 -7.51 -0.79 3.97
C LYS A 5 -6.25 -0.15 3.41
N PHE A 6 -5.11 -0.56 3.97
CA PHE A 6 -3.81 -0.14 3.48
C PHE A 6 -3.33 -1.15 2.46
N TRP A 7 -2.84 -0.64 1.35
CA TRP A 7 -2.31 -1.43 0.25
C TRP A 7 -0.87 -1.00 0.04
N ARG A 8 0.05 -1.93 0.04
CA ARG A 8 1.47 -1.68 -0.17
C ARG A 8 1.89 -2.26 -1.50
N CYS A 9 2.57 -1.47 -2.32
CA CYS A 9 3.27 -2.01 -3.47
C CYS A 9 4.44 -2.88 -3.00
N ASN A 10 4.46 -4.15 -3.40
CA ASN A 10 5.53 -5.09 -3.07
C ASN A 10 6.86 -4.78 -3.81
N VAL A 11 6.84 -3.86 -4.77
CA VAL A 11 8.01 -3.51 -5.60
C VAL A 11 8.72 -2.28 -5.05
N CYS A 12 8.00 -1.17 -4.86
CA CYS A 12 8.58 0.10 -4.41
C CYS A 12 8.18 0.54 -3.00
N ASN A 13 7.41 -0.29 -2.28
CA ASN A 13 6.86 0.00 -0.96
C ASN A 13 5.91 1.21 -0.89
N ASP A 14 5.37 1.68 -2.02
CA ASP A 14 4.35 2.72 -2.06
C ASP A 14 3.08 2.30 -1.28
N ILE A 15 2.54 3.20 -0.46
CA ILE A 15 1.38 2.94 0.39
C ILE A 15 0.15 3.66 -0.18
N HIS A 16 -0.86 2.89 -0.57
CA HIS A 16 -2.14 3.38 -1.03
C HIS A 16 -3.24 3.09 0.01
N TYR A 17 -4.06 4.08 0.33
CA TYR A 17 -5.17 3.93 1.28
C TYR A 17 -6.51 3.99 0.54
N GLY A 18 -7.22 2.86 0.52
CA GLY A 18 -8.44 2.73 -0.27
C GLY A 18 -9.17 1.41 -0.05
N MET A 19 -10.27 1.22 -0.77
CA MET A 19 -11.04 -0.03 -0.72
C MET A 19 -10.32 -1.18 -1.44
N ALA A 20 -9.53 -0.87 -2.47
CA ALA A 20 -8.73 -1.81 -3.24
C ALA A 20 -7.41 -1.13 -3.66
N GLY A 21 -6.37 -1.95 -3.89
CA GLY A 21 -5.12 -1.48 -4.46
C GLY A 21 -5.29 -1.14 -5.95
N PRO A 22 -4.58 -0.12 -6.47
CA PRO A 22 -4.64 0.20 -7.89
C PRO A 22 -4.03 -0.91 -8.74
N ALA A 23 -4.56 -1.08 -9.95
CA ALA A 23 -4.09 -2.09 -10.89
C ALA A 23 -2.66 -1.81 -11.38
N ILE A 24 -2.22 -0.55 -11.39
CA ILE A 24 -0.88 -0.13 -11.79
C ILE A 24 -0.34 0.82 -10.73
N CYS A 25 0.87 0.57 -10.25
CA CYS A 25 1.55 1.47 -9.32
C CYS A 25 1.99 2.75 -10.03
N PRO A 26 1.56 3.93 -9.55
CA PRO A 26 1.99 5.21 -10.14
C PRO A 26 3.47 5.51 -9.89
N THR A 27 4.08 4.88 -8.88
CA THR A 27 5.47 5.12 -8.49
C THR A 27 6.46 4.26 -9.29
N CYS A 28 6.17 2.97 -9.47
CA CYS A 28 7.08 2.03 -10.15
C CYS A 28 6.54 1.41 -11.45
N GLY A 29 5.27 1.60 -11.78
CA GLY A 29 4.65 1.01 -12.97
C GLY A 29 4.29 -0.47 -12.85
N ALA A 30 4.50 -1.10 -11.70
CA ALA A 30 4.17 -2.52 -11.50
C ALA A 30 2.65 -2.77 -11.56
N GLN A 31 2.23 -3.85 -12.24
CA GLN A 31 0.83 -4.23 -12.39
C GLN A 31 0.40 -5.21 -11.29
N ASN A 32 -0.75 -4.99 -10.66
CA ASN A 32 -1.33 -5.80 -9.59
C ASN A 32 -0.34 -6.16 -8.46
N ALA A 33 0.62 -5.28 -8.19
CA ALA A 33 1.67 -5.48 -7.20
C ALA A 33 1.30 -4.96 -5.80
N TYR A 34 0.08 -4.45 -5.62
CA TYR A 34 -0.40 -3.98 -4.33
C TYR A 34 -0.97 -5.14 -3.51
N VAL A 35 -0.42 -5.32 -2.31
CA VAL A 35 -0.89 -6.28 -1.33
C VAL A 35 -1.54 -5.55 -0.16
N GLU A 36 -2.62 -6.10 0.36
CA GLU A 36 -3.26 -5.60 1.58
C GLU A 36 -2.31 -5.78 2.76
N ILE A 37 -2.13 -4.72 3.56
CA ILE A 37 -1.29 -4.72 4.74
C ILE A 37 -2.03 -4.11 5.93
N GLU A 38 -1.53 -4.42 7.13
CA GLU A 38 -2.05 -3.86 8.37
C GLU A 38 -1.52 -2.43 8.64
N LYS A 39 -2.24 -1.69 9.48
CA LYS A 39 -1.82 -0.35 9.94
C LYS A 39 -0.42 -0.34 10.56
N LYS A 40 -0.01 -1.43 11.22
CA LYS A 40 1.31 -1.53 11.87
C LYS A 40 2.43 -1.52 10.84
N GLU A 41 2.26 -2.28 9.77
CA GLU A 41 3.20 -2.35 8.65
C GLU A 41 3.26 -1.01 7.91
N ALA A 42 2.11 -0.37 7.67
CA ALA A 42 2.06 0.92 6.99
C ALA A 42 2.87 2.00 7.72
N LYS A 43 2.79 2.03 9.07
CA LYS A 43 3.59 2.96 9.90
C LYS A 43 5.09 2.70 9.79
N PHE A 44 5.50 1.43 9.71
CA PHE A 44 6.90 1.05 9.55
C PHE A 44 7.45 1.50 8.19
N VAL A 45 6.68 1.27 7.12
CA VAL A 45 7.08 1.60 5.74
C VAL A 45 7.12 3.11 5.49
N MET A 46 6.22 3.88 6.08
CA MET A 46 6.23 5.35 5.95
C MET A 46 7.37 6.03 6.72
N GLY A 47 8.30 5.26 7.32
CA GLY A 47 9.51 5.82 7.92
C GLY A 47 9.24 6.77 9.08
N LEU A 48 8.08 6.63 9.76
CA LEU A 48 7.80 7.27 11.03
C LEU A 48 8.74 6.66 12.08
N LYS A 49 9.98 7.15 12.09
CA LYS A 49 10.95 6.91 13.14
C LYS A 49 10.32 7.41 14.45
N PRO A 50 10.44 6.68 15.57
CA PRO A 50 9.89 7.08 16.86
C PRO A 50 10.40 8.45 17.31
#